data_AF-A0A2V2B3M6-F1
#
_entry.id   AF-A0A2V2B3M6-F1
#
_cell.length_a   1.000
_cell.length_b   1.000
_cell.length_c   1.000
_cell.angle_alpha   90.00
_cell.angle_beta   90.00
_cell.angle_gamma   90.00
#
_symmetry.space_group_name_H-M   'P 1'
#
loop_
_entity.id
_entity.type
_entity.pdbx_description
1 polymer ?
#
loop_
_entity_poly.entity_id
_entity_poly.type
_entity_poly.pdbx_seq_one_letter_code
_entity_poly.pdbx_strand_id
1 'polypeptide(L)' 'MPTDAVGRFLTALGPEQREAVTSRPQEDQERLATAWERELASDDELDTLDELSPPAAEAEAARRVLDREG' A
#
# COMPACT_ATOMS: atom_id res chain seq x y z
N MET A 1 10.92 -14.83 0.98
CA MET A 1 11.52 -13.64 0.37
C MET A 1 10.76 -12.44 0.91
N PRO A 2 11.33 -11.58 1.78
CA PRO A 2 10.77 -10.26 2.15
C PRO A 2 10.64 -9.29 0.95
N THR A 3 10.57 -9.81 -0.27
CA THR A 3 11.24 -9.22 -1.44
C THR A 3 10.27 -8.73 -2.50
N ASP A 4 9.00 -8.50 -2.16
CA ASP A 4 8.12 -7.74 -3.06
C ASP A 4 6.97 -7.01 -2.35
N ALA A 5 7.16 -6.58 -1.09
CA ALA A 5 6.20 -5.69 -0.43
C ALA A 5 6.05 -4.39 -1.23
N VAL A 6 7.17 -3.85 -1.73
CA VAL A 6 7.18 -2.67 -2.61
C VAL A 6 6.47 -2.97 -3.93
N GLY A 7 6.73 -4.09 -4.61
CA GLY A 7 6.07 -4.42 -5.88
C GLY A 7 4.55 -4.62 -5.74
N ARG A 8 4.10 -5.25 -4.65
CA ARG A 8 2.68 -5.38 -4.32
C ARG A 8 2.03 -4.03 -4.01
N PHE A 9 2.66 -3.24 -3.15
CA PHE A 9 2.21 -1.88 -2.83
C PHE A 9 2.07 -1.03 -4.10
N LEU A 10 3.11 -1.01 -4.95
CA LEU A 10 3.08 -0.27 -6.21
C LEU A 10 1.97 -0.78 -7.16
N THR A 11 1.61 -2.05 -7.08
CA THR A 11 0.53 -2.64 -7.89
C THR A 11 -0.86 -2.29 -7.37
N ALA A 12 -1.00 -2.11 -6.05
CA ALA A 12 -2.22 -1.63 -5.41
C ALA A 12 -2.48 -0.14 -5.68
N LEU A 13 -1.44 0.62 -6.02
CA LEU A 13 -1.56 2.04 -6.37
C LEU A 13 -2.14 2.27 -7.77
N GLY A 14 -2.92 3.36 -7.89
CA GLY A 14 -3.29 3.91 -9.19
C GLY A 14 -2.05 4.45 -9.95
N PRO A 15 -2.13 4.60 -11.28
CA PRO A 15 -0.99 4.91 -12.13
C PRO A 15 -0.28 6.22 -11.74
N GLU A 16 -1.02 7.25 -11.36
CA GLU A 16 -0.48 8.55 -10.94
C GLU A 16 0.27 8.47 -9.61
N GLN A 17 -0.31 7.75 -8.62
CA GLN A 17 0.34 7.56 -7.32
C GLN A 17 1.57 6.65 -7.43
N ARG A 18 1.50 5.63 -8.29
CA ARG A 18 2.60 4.72 -8.56
C ARG A 18 3.81 5.49 -9.09
N GLU A 19 3.61 6.35 -10.08
CA GLU A 19 4.68 7.18 -10.63
C GLU A 19 5.32 8.07 -9.55
N ALA A 20 4.48 8.75 -8.75
CA ALA A 20 4.93 9.58 -7.65
C ALA A 20 5.77 8.81 -6.62
N VAL A 21 5.36 7.61 -6.22
CA VAL A 21 6.10 6.76 -5.28
C VAL A 21 7.38 6.20 -5.91
N THR A 22 7.34 5.74 -7.17
CA THR A 22 8.55 5.24 -7.85
C THR A 22 9.61 6.30 -8.09
N SER A 23 9.23 7.58 -8.10
CA SER A 23 10.17 8.70 -8.20
C SER A 23 10.92 8.99 -6.88
N ARG A 24 10.45 8.45 -5.75
CA ARG A 24 11.08 8.63 -4.43
C ARG A 24 12.25 7.65 -4.23
N PRO A 25 13.20 7.96 -3.32
CA PRO A 25 14.26 7.03 -2.93
C PRO A 25 13.72 5.67 -2.50
N GLN A 26 14.51 4.62 -2.70
CA GLN A 26 14.14 3.24 -2.35
C GLN A 26 13.72 3.09 -0.88
N GLU A 27 14.42 3.75 0.04
CA GLU A 27 14.07 3.72 1.47
C GLU A 27 12.66 4.27 1.75
N ASP A 28 12.24 5.32 1.04
CA ASP A 28 10.89 5.87 1.19
C ASP A 28 9.83 4.91 0.63
N GLN A 29 10.11 4.26 -0.50
CA GLN A 29 9.22 3.25 -1.07
C GLN A 29 9.04 2.07 -0.10
N GLU A 30 10.12 1.61 0.52
CA GLU A 30 10.10 0.54 1.52
C GLU A 30 9.35 0.96 2.79
N ARG A 31 9.52 2.22 3.23
CA ARG A 31 8.81 2.77 4.39
C ARG A 31 7.31 2.82 4.15
N LEU A 32 6.90 3.28 2.96
CA LEU A 32 5.49 3.33 2.54
C LEU A 32 4.90 1.93 2.40
N ALA A 33 5.63 1.00 1.76
CA ALA A 33 5.20 -0.40 1.65
C ALA A 33 5.04 -1.07 3.01
N THR A 34 5.94 -0.78 3.97
CA THR A 34 5.84 -1.27 5.34
C THR A 34 4.64 -0.67 6.07
N ALA A 35 4.36 0.62 5.88
CA ALA A 35 3.19 1.27 6.44
C ALA A 35 1.90 0.66 5.88
N TRP A 36 1.86 0.40 4.58
CA TRP A 36 0.76 -0.26 3.89
C TRP A 36 0.48 -1.67 4.40
N GLU A 37 1.51 -2.51 4.54
CA GLU A 37 1.33 -3.86 5.12
C GLU A 37 0.84 -3.80 6.58
N ARG A 38 1.24 -2.77 7.35
CA ARG A 38 0.73 -2.58 8.72
C ARG A 38 -0.72 -2.15 8.76
N GLU A 39 -1.14 -1.23 7.88
CA GLU A 39 -2.56 -0.84 7.79
C GLU A 39 -3.40 -2.05 7.40
N LEU A 40 -2.98 -2.84 6.40
CA LEU A 40 -3.67 -4.07 6.02
C LEU A 40 -3.81 -5.07 7.18
N ALA A 41 -2.81 -5.20 8.03
CA ALA A 41 -2.82 -6.15 9.13
C ALA A 41 -3.51 -5.64 10.42
N SER A 42 -3.79 -4.34 10.52
CA SER A 42 -4.26 -3.72 11.78
C SER A 42 -5.66 -3.12 11.69
N ASP A 43 -6.24 -3.02 10.49
CA ASP A 43 -7.50 -2.33 10.25
C ASP A 43 -8.64 -3.34 10.03
N ASP A 44 -9.50 -3.50 11.04
CA ASP A 44 -10.67 -4.40 11.00
C ASP A 44 -11.65 -4.07 9.85
N GLU A 45 -11.64 -2.82 9.37
CA GLU A 45 -12.44 -2.40 8.21
C GLU A 45 -11.83 -2.91 6.90
N LEU A 46 -10.49 -2.98 6.83
CA LEU A 46 -9.77 -3.60 5.72
C LEU A 46 -9.90 -5.13 5.76
N ASP A 47 -9.97 -5.76 6.94
CA ASP A 47 -10.24 -7.19 7.05
C ASP A 47 -11.58 -7.57 6.41
N THR A 48 -12.62 -6.76 6.66
CA THR A 48 -13.94 -6.96 6.02
C THR A 48 -13.88 -6.78 4.50
N LEU A 49 -13.06 -5.84 4.01
CA LEU A 49 -12.86 -5.64 2.57
C LEU A 49 -11.98 -6.72 1.94
N ASP A 50 -11.01 -7.27 2.67
CA ASP A 50 -10.15 -8.36 2.21
C ASP A 50 -10.95 -9.66 2.02
N GLU A 51 -11.91 -9.93 2.91
CA GLU A 51 -12.85 -11.05 2.77
C GLU A 51 -13.73 -10.95 1.52
N LEU A 52 -14.07 -9.73 1.08
CA LEU A 52 -14.90 -9.49 -0.09
C LEU A 52 -14.08 -9.40 -1.38
N SER A 53 -12.97 -8.67 -1.33
CA SER A 53 -12.07 -8.41 -2.45
C SER A 53 -10.70 -7.97 -1.92
N PRO A 54 -9.74 -8.91 -1.84
CA PRO A 54 -8.36 -8.61 -1.45
C PRO A 54 -7.74 -7.43 -2.22
N PRO A 55 -7.84 -7.30 -3.56
CA PRO A 55 -7.25 -6.16 -4.26
C PRO A 55 -7.94 -4.82 -3.93
N ALA A 56 -9.18 -4.81 -3.46
CA ALA A 56 -9.86 -3.59 -3.04
C ALA A 56 -9.36 -3.11 -1.67
N ALA A 57 -9.15 -4.02 -0.73
CA ALA A 57 -8.53 -3.72 0.56
C ALA A 57 -7.10 -3.19 0.37
N GLU A 58 -6.31 -3.85 -0.48
CA GLU A 58 -4.96 -3.42 -0.85
C GLU A 58 -4.93 -1.98 -1.41
N ALA A 59 -5.82 -1.66 -2.35
CA ALA A 59 -5.90 -0.33 -2.95
C ALA A 59 -6.35 0.75 -1.95
N GLU A 60 -7.32 0.44 -1.09
CA GLU A 60 -7.81 1.37 -0.07
C GLU A 60 -6.74 1.63 1.01
N ALA A 61 -6.05 0.60 1.46
CA ALA A 61 -4.91 0.73 2.36
C ALA A 61 -3.82 1.63 1.75
N ALA A 62 -3.52 1.44 0.46
CA ALA A 62 -2.50 2.21 -0.22
C ALA A 62 -2.89 3.70 -0.34
N ARG A 63 -4.17 3.99 -0.56
CA ARG A 63 -4.74 5.34 -0.54
C ARG A 63 -4.59 6.00 0.84
N ARG A 64 -4.92 5.29 1.92
CA ARG A 64 -4.83 5.79 3.31
C ARG A 64 -3.39 6.11 3.72
N VAL A 65 -2.43 5.28 3.34
CA VAL A 65 -1.00 5.53 3.60
C VAL A 65 -0.52 6.80 2.90
N LEU A 66 -0.91 7.02 1.64
CA LEU A 66 -0.52 8.21 0.90
C LEU A 66 -1.20 9.48 1.40
N ASP A 67 -2.46 9.40 1.82
CA ASP A 67 -3.19 10.50 2.44
C ASP A 67 -2.53 10.94 3.77
N ARG A 68 -2.01 9.99 4.56
CA ARG A 68 -1.31 10.27 5.82
C ARG A 68 0.10 10.85 5.66
N GLU A 69 0.71 10.67 4.49
CA GLU A 69 2.08 11.13 4.19
C GLU A 69 2.11 12.49 3.44
N GLY A 70 0.95 13.03 3.04
CA GLY A 70 0.79 14.34 2.40
C GLY A 70 0.40 15.44 3.38
#